data_AF-A0A0B8P1Z6-F1
#
_entry.id   AF-A0A0B8P1Z6-F1
#
_cell.length_a   1.000
_cell.length_b   1.000
_cell.length_c   1.000
_cell.angle_alpha   90.00
_cell.angle_beta   90.00
_cell.angle_gamma   90.00
#
_symmetry.space_group_name_H-M   'P 1'
#
loop_
_entity.id
_entity.type
_entity.pdbx_description
1 polymer ?
#
loop_
_entity_poly.entity_id
_entity_poly.type
_entity_poly.pdbx_seq_one_letter_code
_entity_poly.pdbx_strand_id
1 'polypeptide(L)'
;MTVARNWAYGYWNQNHGVSLDLIKGDFLGAGPSIGSVGYAYKDCWDGFCLRVNPALGYLSIKSPSTSSRQSDQGAQLNVKMDYKLSDRFSLGFHPQLAVWKSDDNGSTLKLDFNATFNLSKSGDHKLMLVHERFAVNNRNTDMKTRFVGEGDPIAGYVPGTESTLKLRYVYKF
;
A
#
# COMPACT_ATOMS: atom_id res chain seq x y z
N MET A 1 -6.51 11.24 -6.11
CA MET A 1 -6.29 10.85 -4.70
C MET A 1 -5.34 9.65 -4.64
N THR A 2 -4.31 9.74 -3.81
CA THR A 2 -3.16 8.83 -3.79
C THR A 2 -3.22 7.85 -2.63
N VAL A 3 -3.13 6.57 -2.96
CA VAL A 3 -3.16 5.48 -1.99
C VAL A 3 -1.77 4.86 -1.96
N ALA A 4 -1.20 4.64 -0.77
CA ALA A 4 0.00 3.84 -0.60
C ALA A 4 -0.31 2.38 -1.01
N ARG A 5 0.44 1.83 -1.97
CA ARG A 5 0.11 0.55 -2.63
C ARG A 5 1.34 -0.37 -2.81
N ASN A 6 1.06 -1.63 -3.12
CA ASN A 6 2.02 -2.74 -3.15
C ASN A 6 2.99 -2.62 -4.33
N TRP A 7 4.26 -2.94 -4.07
CA TRP A 7 5.36 -2.74 -5.03
C TRP A 7 5.90 -4.04 -5.62
N ALA A 8 6.44 -3.92 -6.85
CA ALA A 8 7.27 -4.96 -7.43
C ALA A 8 8.71 -4.79 -6.94
N TYR A 9 9.39 -5.91 -6.65
CA TYR A 9 10.74 -5.93 -6.11
C TYR A 9 11.67 -6.75 -7.02
N GLY A 10 12.85 -6.21 -7.30
CA GLY A 10 13.97 -6.95 -7.91
C GLY A 10 15.16 -6.93 -6.96
N TYR A 11 15.55 -8.08 -6.43
CA TYR A 11 16.69 -8.18 -5.52
C TYR A 11 17.97 -8.55 -6.29
N TRP A 12 19.05 -7.80 -6.09
CA TRP A 12 20.35 -8.14 -6.65
C TRP A 12 21.21 -8.99 -5.70
N ASN A 13 20.83 -9.07 -4.42
CA ASN A 13 21.40 -10.04 -3.48
C ASN A 13 20.34 -10.54 -2.48
N GLN A 14 20.76 -11.22 -1.41
CA GLN A 14 19.85 -11.84 -0.44
C GLN A 14 19.00 -10.82 0.33
N ASN A 15 19.47 -9.59 0.55
CA ASN A 15 18.80 -8.60 1.39
C ASN A 15 18.43 -7.31 0.65
N HIS A 16 19.12 -6.98 -0.43
CA HIS A 16 19.09 -5.67 -1.07
C HIS A 16 18.54 -5.76 -2.50
N GLY A 17 17.72 -4.78 -2.87
CA GLY A 17 17.00 -4.75 -4.14
C GLY A 17 16.53 -3.34 -4.53
N VAL A 18 15.97 -3.25 -5.74
CA VAL A 18 15.22 -2.10 -6.23
C VAL A 18 13.75 -2.41 -6.09
N SER A 19 12.95 -1.39 -5.80
CA SER A 19 11.52 -1.42 -6.01
C SER A 19 11.08 -0.48 -7.11
N LEU A 20 10.05 -0.92 -7.82
CA LEU A 20 9.40 -0.13 -8.84
C LEU A 20 7.89 -0.25 -8.66
N ASP A 21 7.22 0.89 -8.74
CA ASP A 21 5.77 0.96 -8.79
C ASP A 21 5.35 1.80 -9.99
N LEU A 22 4.52 1.23 -10.85
CA LEU A 22 3.96 1.90 -12.01
C LEU A 22 2.45 1.69 -11.98
N ILE A 23 1.73 2.72 -11.59
CA ILE A 23 0.28 2.75 -11.53
C ILE A 23 -0.22 3.66 -12.63
N LYS A 24 -1.09 3.12 -13.47
CA LYS A 24 -1.86 3.90 -14.43
C LYS A 24 -3.23 4.18 -13.84
N GLY A 25 -3.77 5.37 -14.13
CA GLY A 25 -5.18 5.69 -13.89
C GLY A 25 -6.13 4.75 -14.63
N ASP A 26 -7.42 5.08 -14.66
CA ASP A 26 -8.42 4.23 -15.30
C ASP A 26 -8.13 3.96 -16.80
N PHE A 27 -8.87 3.03 -17.41
CA PHE A 27 -8.72 2.68 -18.82
C PHE A 27 -8.91 3.87 -19.78
N LEU A 28 -9.65 4.91 -19.36
CA LEU A 28 -9.88 6.15 -20.10
C LEU A 28 -8.77 7.19 -19.86
N GLY A 29 -7.80 6.87 -19.00
CA GLY A 29 -6.64 7.69 -18.66
C GLY A 29 -6.94 8.80 -17.65
N ALA A 30 -8.11 8.80 -17.00
CA ALA A 30 -8.47 9.71 -15.92
C ALA A 30 -8.02 9.16 -14.55
N GLY A 31 -7.80 10.06 -13.60
CA GLY A 31 -7.35 9.71 -12.24
C GLY A 31 -5.84 9.71 -12.05
N PRO A 32 -5.35 9.16 -10.92
CA PRO A 32 -3.96 9.21 -10.52
C PRO A 32 -3.12 8.18 -11.29
N SER A 33 -2.03 8.63 -11.89
CA SER A 33 -0.91 7.79 -12.31
C SER A 33 0.28 8.03 -11.39
N ILE A 34 0.89 6.96 -10.89
CA ILE A 34 2.05 7.04 -9.98
C ILE A 34 3.20 6.28 -10.63
N GLY A 35 4.37 6.90 -10.65
CA GLY A 35 5.63 6.20 -10.87
C GLY A 35 6.48 6.35 -9.62
N SER A 36 7.01 5.26 -9.07
CA SER A 36 7.97 5.35 -7.98
C SER A 36 9.11 4.36 -8.13
N VAL A 37 10.29 4.78 -7.69
CA VAL A 37 11.51 3.97 -7.66
C VAL A 37 12.15 4.08 -6.29
N GLY A 38 12.56 2.95 -5.74
CA GLY A 38 13.04 2.89 -4.38
C GLY A 38 14.05 1.80 -4.13
N TYR A 39 14.55 1.81 -2.90
CA TYR A 39 15.48 0.83 -2.40
C TYR A 39 14.73 -0.21 -1.56
N ALA A 40 14.82 -1.47 -1.94
CA ALA A 40 14.17 -2.57 -1.23
C ALA A 40 15.17 -3.29 -0.31
N TYR A 41 14.83 -3.38 0.96
CA TYR A 41 15.52 -4.20 1.95
C TYR A 41 14.61 -5.34 2.41
N LYS A 42 15.17 -6.53 2.57
CA LYS A 42 14.52 -7.65 3.27
C LYS A 42 15.52 -8.35 4.17
N ASP A 43 15.04 -8.83 5.30
CA ASP A 43 15.81 -9.73 6.16
C ASP A 43 14.87 -10.60 7.00
N CYS A 44 15.32 -11.79 7.34
CA CYS A 44 14.52 -12.76 8.09
C CYS A 44 15.35 -13.44 9.17
N TRP A 45 14.82 -13.47 10.39
CA TRP A 45 15.45 -14.10 11.55
C TRP A 45 14.37 -14.78 12.40
N ASP A 46 14.62 -16.03 12.82
CA ASP A 46 13.78 -16.76 13.78
C ASP A 46 12.27 -16.73 13.48
N GLY A 47 11.90 -16.89 12.21
CA GLY A 47 10.50 -16.88 11.75
C GLY A 47 9.88 -15.50 11.60
N PHE A 48 10.60 -14.42 11.94
CA PHE A 48 10.25 -13.05 11.61
C PHE A 48 10.92 -12.64 10.29
N CYS A 49 10.17 -11.97 9.42
CA CYS A 49 10.69 -11.37 8.20
C CYS A 49 10.30 -9.89 8.15
N LEU A 50 11.29 -9.03 7.99
CA LEU A 50 11.13 -7.61 7.77
C LEU A 50 11.42 -7.27 6.31
N ARG A 51 10.59 -6.42 5.72
CA ARG A 51 10.89 -5.73 4.47
C ARG A 51 10.68 -4.24 4.67
N VAL A 52 11.64 -3.44 4.23
CA VAL A 52 11.58 -1.99 4.30
C VAL A 52 11.86 -1.44 2.92
N ASN A 53 11.06 -0.47 2.50
CA ASN A 53 11.22 0.09 1.18
C ASN A 53 10.85 1.58 1.18
N PRO A 54 11.86 2.46 1.26
CA PRO A 54 11.70 3.85 0.88
C PRO A 54 11.75 4.00 -0.65
N ALA A 55 10.90 4.84 -1.22
CA ALA A 55 10.91 5.22 -2.63
C ALA A 55 10.62 6.71 -2.82
N LEU A 56 11.14 7.25 -3.92
CA LEU A 56 10.74 8.54 -4.45
C LEU A 56 9.63 8.32 -5.48
N GLY A 57 8.59 9.15 -5.41
CA GLY A 57 7.40 9.03 -6.22
C GLY A 57 7.13 10.28 -7.04
N TYR A 58 6.58 10.07 -8.22
CA TYR A 58 5.95 11.08 -9.04
C TYR A 58 4.47 10.72 -9.22
N LEU A 59 3.62 11.72 -9.09
CA LEU A 59 2.19 11.63 -9.23
C LEU A 59 1.74 12.52 -10.38
N SER A 60 0.86 12.01 -11.23
CA SER A 60 0.14 12.80 -12.23
C SER A 60 -1.34 12.46 -12.15
N ILE A 61 -2.17 13.42 -11.77
CA ILE A 61 -3.63 13.28 -11.71
C ILE A 61 -4.23 13.96 -12.94
N LYS A 62 -4.93 13.20 -13.78
CA LYS A 62 -5.74 13.77 -14.86
C LYS A 62 -7.18 13.96 -14.36
N SER A 63 -7.69 15.18 -14.47
CA SER A 63 -9.09 15.49 -14.13
C SER A 63 -10.06 14.83 -15.13
N PRO A 64 -11.11 14.13 -14.66
CA PRO A 64 -12.11 13.54 -15.53
C PRO A 64 -13.01 14.59 -16.20
N SER A 65 -13.20 15.77 -15.58
CA SER A 65 -14.11 16.81 -16.09
C SER A 65 -13.41 17.83 -17.00
N THR A 66 -12.15 18.18 -16.70
CA THR A 66 -11.43 19.24 -17.42
C THR A 66 -10.29 18.71 -18.29
N SER A 67 -9.97 17.41 -18.23
CA SER A 67 -8.79 16.78 -18.86
C SER A 67 -7.43 17.40 -18.47
N SER A 68 -7.40 18.42 -17.62
CA SER A 68 -6.20 19.03 -17.08
C SER A 68 -5.39 18.01 -16.26
N ARG A 69 -4.07 18.23 -16.19
CA ARG A 69 -3.18 17.42 -15.38
C ARG A 69 -2.58 18.24 -14.25
N GLN A 70 -2.59 17.67 -13.06
CA GLN A 70 -1.82 18.16 -11.93
C GLN A 70 -0.75 17.13 -11.60
N SER A 71 0.49 17.60 -11.43
CA SER A 71 1.64 16.78 -11.10
C SER A 71 2.15 17.08 -9.71
N ASP A 72 2.63 16.05 -9.02
CA ASP A 72 3.26 16.19 -7.71
C ASP A 72 4.45 15.25 -7.57
N GLN A 73 5.33 15.57 -6.64
CA GLN A 73 6.47 14.74 -6.26
C GLN A 73 6.35 14.39 -4.79
N GLY A 74 6.87 13.23 -4.41
CA GLY A 74 6.70 12.74 -3.06
C GLY A 74 7.65 11.61 -2.70
N ALA A 75 7.42 11.09 -1.51
CA ALA A 75 8.11 9.92 -0.99
C ALA A 75 7.08 8.90 -0.53
N GLN A 76 7.48 7.64 -0.58
CA GLN A 76 6.70 6.53 -0.08
C GLN A 76 7.57 5.66 0.81
N LEU A 77 6.98 5.11 1.86
CA LEU A 77 7.62 4.16 2.76
C LEU A 77 6.68 2.99 2.98
N ASN A 78 7.14 1.81 2.59
CA ASN A 78 6.44 0.55 2.86
C ASN A 78 7.29 -0.26 3.83
N VAL A 79 6.66 -0.74 4.91
CA VAL A 79 7.28 -1.67 5.84
C VAL A 79 6.38 -2.87 5.95
N LYS A 80 6.90 -4.07 5.67
CA LYS A 80 6.16 -5.32 5.84
C LYS A 80 6.86 -6.17 6.89
N MET A 81 6.09 -6.61 7.87
CA MET A 81 6.51 -7.52 8.91
C MET A 81 5.66 -8.78 8.79
N ASP A 82 6.29 -9.93 8.69
CA ASP A 82 5.62 -11.23 8.70
C ASP A 82 6.24 -12.07 9.83
N TYR A 83 5.44 -12.57 10.78
CA TYR A 83 5.88 -13.44 11.86
C TYR A 83 5.22 -14.82 11.78
N LYS A 84 6.04 -15.85 11.68
CA LYS A 84 5.62 -17.25 11.64
C LYS A 84 5.44 -17.78 13.07
N LEU A 85 4.19 -17.92 13.50
CA LEU A 85 3.85 -18.48 14.80
C LEU A 85 3.96 -20.01 14.84
N SER A 86 3.71 -20.66 13.70
CA SER A 86 3.85 -22.11 13.52
C SER A 86 4.08 -22.43 12.05
N ASP A 87 4.27 -23.71 11.72
CA ASP A 87 4.39 -24.16 10.32
C ASP A 87 3.20 -23.78 9.43
N ARG A 88 2.03 -23.56 10.03
CA ARG A 88 0.81 -23.24 9.28
C ARG A 88 0.29 -21.85 9.51
N PHE A 89 0.67 -21.18 10.59
CA PHE A 89 0.07 -19.91 10.96
C PHE A 89 1.10 -18.78 11.01
N SER A 90 0.74 -17.64 10.42
CA SER A 90 1.56 -16.44 10.42
C SER A 90 0.71 -15.20 10.55
N LEU A 91 1.28 -14.17 11.18
CA LEU A 91 0.70 -12.84 11.28
C LEU A 91 1.53 -11.87 10.46
N GLY A 92 0.86 -10.94 9.80
CA GLY A 92 1.47 -9.90 9.00
C GLY A 92 1.00 -8.53 9.44
N PHE A 93 1.91 -7.56 9.43
CA PHE A 93 1.58 -6.15 9.56
C PHE A 93 2.33 -5.36 8.49
N HIS A 94 1.61 -4.53 7.74
CA HIS A 94 2.12 -3.84 6.57
C HIS A 94 1.64 -2.38 6.55
N PRO A 95 2.28 -1.48 7.34
CA PRO A 95 2.07 -0.05 7.21
C PRO A 95 2.71 0.48 5.91
N GLN A 96 1.96 1.34 5.22
CA GLN A 96 2.34 1.93 3.95
C GLN A 96 2.04 3.44 4.00
N LEU A 97 3.07 4.27 3.94
CA LEU A 97 2.97 5.72 3.97
C LEU A 97 3.30 6.29 2.59
N ALA A 98 2.52 7.28 2.16
CA ALA A 98 2.83 8.14 1.02
C ALA A 98 2.70 9.61 1.45
N VAL A 99 3.67 10.44 1.09
CA VAL A 99 3.68 11.88 1.35
C VAL A 99 3.98 12.60 0.04
N TRP A 100 3.23 13.63 -0.25
CA TRP A 100 3.34 14.45 -1.46
C TRP A 100 3.66 15.90 -1.07
N LYS A 101 4.25 16.65 -2.01
CA LYS A 101 4.72 18.00 -1.73
C LYS A 101 3.57 19.01 -1.65
N SER A 102 2.49 18.83 -2.41
CA SER A 102 1.35 19.74 -2.36
C SER A 102 0.38 19.40 -1.23
N ASP A 103 -0.17 20.41 -0.59
CA ASP A 103 -1.23 20.26 0.43
C ASP A 103 -2.50 19.63 -0.15
N ASP A 104 -2.77 19.84 -1.44
CA ASP A 104 -3.92 19.25 -2.13
C ASP A 104 -3.86 17.70 -2.12
N ASN A 105 -2.65 17.12 -2.22
CA ASN A 105 -2.45 15.67 -2.14
C ASN A 105 -2.08 15.18 -0.73
N GLY A 106 -1.29 15.97 0.01
CA GLY A 106 -0.91 15.73 1.39
C GLY A 106 -0.26 14.37 1.61
N SER A 107 -0.80 13.58 2.53
CA SER A 107 -0.28 12.26 2.91
C SER A 107 -1.37 11.24 3.17
N THR A 108 -1.01 9.97 2.96
CA THR A 108 -1.87 8.81 3.19
C THR A 108 -1.07 7.72 3.91
N LEU A 109 -1.62 7.18 4.99
CA LEU A 109 -1.15 5.99 5.69
C LEU A 109 -2.18 4.88 5.52
N LYS A 110 -1.76 3.76 4.93
CA LYS A 110 -2.51 2.51 4.94
C LYS A 110 -1.92 1.58 6.00
N LEU A 111 -2.77 0.95 6.78
CA LEU A 111 -2.43 -0.07 7.74
C LEU A 111 -3.10 -1.37 7.32
N ASP A 112 -2.33 -2.42 7.08
CA ASP A 112 -2.81 -3.76 6.75
C ASP A 112 -2.34 -4.73 7.83
N PHE A 113 -3.29 -5.33 8.55
CA PHE A 113 -3.04 -6.46 9.41
C PHE A 113 -3.60 -7.72 8.76
N ASN A 114 -2.83 -8.81 8.76
CA ASN A 114 -3.32 -10.07 8.24
C ASN A 114 -2.95 -11.27 9.10
N ALA A 115 -3.82 -12.27 9.08
CA ALA A 115 -3.58 -13.59 9.64
C ALA A 115 -3.68 -14.61 8.51
N THR A 116 -2.60 -15.36 8.30
CA THR A 116 -2.49 -16.33 7.21
C THR A 116 -2.40 -17.74 7.77
N PHE A 117 -3.25 -18.63 7.26
CA PHE A 117 -3.27 -20.05 7.56
C PHE A 117 -2.98 -20.88 6.28
N ASN A 118 -1.93 -21.69 6.31
CA ASN A 118 -1.63 -22.65 5.26
C ASN A 118 -2.53 -23.90 5.45
N LEU A 119 -3.44 -24.13 4.49
CA LEU A 119 -4.37 -25.27 4.50
C LEU A 119 -3.63 -26.58 4.19
N SER A 120 -2.60 -26.53 3.33
CA SER A 120 -1.73 -27.67 3.03
C SER A 120 -0.38 -27.54 3.77
N LYS A 121 0.28 -28.68 4.03
CA LYS A 121 1.66 -28.70 4.56
C LYS A 121 2.67 -28.06 3.60
N SER A 122 2.44 -28.21 2.28
CA SER A 122 3.27 -27.60 1.24
C SER A 122 3.18 -26.06 1.22
N GLY A 123 2.10 -25.49 1.76
CA GLY A 123 1.85 -24.06 1.73
C GLY A 123 1.30 -23.54 0.39
N ASP A 124 0.87 -24.44 -0.50
CA ASP A 124 0.29 -24.08 -1.79
C ASP A 124 -1.10 -23.46 -1.62
N HIS A 125 -1.86 -23.94 -0.63
CA HIS A 125 -3.19 -23.44 -0.30
C HIS A 125 -3.12 -22.56 0.94
N LYS A 126 -3.54 -21.30 0.82
CA LYS A 126 -3.53 -20.33 1.91
C LYS A 126 -4.86 -19.64 2.06
N LEU A 127 -5.31 -19.52 3.31
CA LEU A 127 -6.41 -18.66 3.69
C LEU A 127 -5.84 -17.46 4.44
N MET A 128 -6.24 -16.25 4.07
CA MET A 128 -5.78 -15.01 4.69
C MET A 128 -6.97 -14.17 5.13
N LEU A 129 -7.03 -13.84 6.40
CA LEU A 129 -7.90 -12.77 6.90
C LEU A 129 -7.10 -11.47 6.89
N VAL A 130 -7.60 -10.43 6.25
CA VAL A 130 -6.91 -9.14 6.09
C VAL A 130 -7.83 -8.03 6.58
N HIS A 131 -7.32 -7.20 7.49
CA HIS A 131 -7.97 -5.98 7.96
C HIS A 131 -7.16 -4.78 7.48
N GLU A 132 -7.75 -3.95 6.63
CA GLU A 132 -7.10 -2.76 6.09
C GLU A 132 -7.79 -1.49 6.60
N ARG A 133 -6.99 -0.50 7.03
CA ARG A 133 -7.43 0.85 7.40
C ARG A 133 -6.61 1.91 6.70
N PHE A 134 -7.20 3.08 6.50
CA PHE A 134 -6.57 4.21 5.84
C PHE A 134 -6.73 5.47 6.68
N ALA A 135 -5.65 6.22 6.86
CA ALA A 135 -5.63 7.53 7.48
C ALA A 135 -5.00 8.54 6.53
N VAL A 136 -5.56 9.74 6.48
CA VAL A 136 -5.24 10.73 5.45
C VAL A 136 -5.10 12.11 6.06
N ASN A 137 -4.18 12.89 5.52
CA ASN A 137 -3.95 14.27 5.93
C ASN A 137 -3.64 15.10 4.68
N ASN A 138 -4.61 15.91 4.25
CA ASN A 138 -4.51 16.79 3.10
C ASN A 138 -5.40 18.03 3.29
N ARG A 139 -5.46 18.89 2.28
CA ARG A 139 -6.27 20.10 2.30
C ARG A 139 -7.75 19.84 2.57
N ASN A 140 -8.31 18.73 2.06
CA ASN A 140 -9.71 18.36 2.28
C ASN A 140 -9.98 17.89 3.72
N THR A 141 -8.95 17.62 4.52
CA THR A 141 -9.08 17.27 5.94
C THR A 141 -8.66 18.40 6.88
N ASP A 142 -8.53 19.63 6.37
CA ASP A 142 -7.97 20.78 7.08
C ASP A 142 -6.55 20.52 7.60
N MET A 143 -5.77 19.72 6.87
CA MET A 143 -4.44 19.27 7.26
C MET A 143 -4.42 18.48 8.60
N LYS A 144 -5.55 17.87 8.96
CA LYS A 144 -5.67 16.96 10.10
C LYS A 144 -5.66 15.52 9.63
N THR A 145 -5.03 14.65 10.40
CA THR A 145 -5.08 13.21 10.17
C THR A 145 -6.48 12.69 10.49
N ARG A 146 -7.16 12.10 9.51
CA ARG A 146 -8.50 11.51 9.66
C ARG A 146 -8.52 10.08 9.11
N PHE A 147 -9.17 9.15 9.81
CA PHE A 147 -9.41 7.82 9.28
C PHE A 147 -10.54 7.85 8.24
N VAL A 148 -10.34 7.16 7.12
CA VAL A 148 -11.36 7.04 6.07
C VAL A 148 -12.52 6.19 6.60
N GLY A 149 -13.73 6.76 6.62
CA GLY A 149 -14.95 6.10 7.11
C GLY A 149 -15.38 6.47 8.54
N GLU A 150 -14.64 7.32 9.25
CA GLU A 150 -15.12 7.91 10.51
C GLU A 150 -15.94 9.18 10.21
N GLY A 151 -17.27 9.06 10.21
CA GLY A 151 -18.20 10.19 10.33
C GLY A 151 -18.70 10.86 9.05
N ASP A 152 -18.01 10.71 7.91
CA ASP A 152 -18.49 11.08 6.56
C ASP A 152 -17.53 10.48 5.51
N PRO A 153 -17.99 10.12 4.29
CA PRO A 153 -17.07 9.82 3.19
C PRO A 153 -16.28 11.09 2.87
N ILE A 154 -14.98 11.10 3.20
CA ILE A 154 -14.10 12.21 2.83
C ILE A 154 -14.18 12.33 1.29
N ALA A 155 -14.51 13.52 0.78
CA ALA A 155 -14.80 13.71 -0.63
C ALA A 155 -13.59 13.31 -1.51
N GLY A 156 -13.83 12.43 -2.47
CA GLY A 156 -12.89 11.96 -3.50
C GLY A 156 -12.08 10.69 -3.16
N TYR A 157 -12.34 10.03 -2.03
CA TYR A 157 -11.86 8.66 -1.81
C TYR A 157 -12.60 7.68 -2.72
N VAL A 158 -11.89 6.66 -3.21
CA VAL A 158 -12.50 5.57 -3.97
C VAL A 158 -13.40 4.79 -2.99
N PRO A 159 -14.72 4.65 -3.27
CA PRO A 159 -15.59 3.78 -2.47
C PRO A 159 -14.96 2.39 -2.28
N GLY A 160 -14.93 1.86 -1.05
CA GLY A 160 -14.21 0.62 -0.71
C GLY A 160 -12.80 0.81 -0.14
N THR A 161 -12.42 2.05 0.18
CA THR A 161 -11.19 2.40 0.94
C THR A 161 -11.44 2.70 2.41
N GLU A 162 -12.66 2.44 2.89
CA GLU A 162 -12.99 2.41 4.32
C GLU A 162 -12.31 1.22 5.02
N SER A 163 -12.43 1.12 6.34
CA SER A 163 -11.98 -0.06 7.09
C SER A 163 -12.56 -1.34 6.47
N THR A 164 -11.74 -2.13 5.78
CA THR A 164 -12.19 -3.35 5.10
C THR A 164 -11.69 -4.59 5.81
N LEU A 165 -12.57 -5.58 5.94
CA LEU A 165 -12.21 -6.94 6.33
C LEU A 165 -12.35 -7.82 5.09
N LYS A 166 -11.28 -8.52 4.71
CA LYS A 166 -11.21 -9.35 3.50
C LYS A 166 -10.78 -10.75 3.87
N LEU A 167 -11.52 -11.75 3.40
CA LEU A 167 -11.07 -13.14 3.40
C LEU A 167 -10.53 -13.46 2.00
N ARG A 168 -9.27 -13.88 1.91
CA ARG A 168 -8.62 -14.24 0.64
C ARG A 168 -8.19 -15.69 0.67
N TYR A 169 -8.46 -16.38 -0.42
CA TYR A 169 -7.86 -17.68 -0.70
C TYR A 169 -6.81 -17.52 -1.79
N VAL A 170 -5.62 -18.09 -1.57
CA VAL A 170 -4.51 -18.06 -2.52
C VAL A 170 -4.06 -19.49 -2.80
N TYR A 171 -3.98 -19.82 -4.07
CA TYR A 171 -3.36 -21.04 -4.57
C TYR A 171 -2.06 -20.69 -5.30
N LYS A 172 -0.96 -21.32 -4.91
CA LYS A 172 0.33 -21.25 -5.62
C LYS A 172 0.49 -22.49 -6.48
N PHE A 173 0.66 -22.29 -7.78
CA PHE A 173 1.02 -23.33 -8.76
C PHE A 173 2.50 -23.68 -8.64
#